data_AF-A0A3M1HUN3-F1
#
_entry.id   AF-A0A3M1HUN3-F1
#
_cell.length_a   1.000
_cell.length_b   1.000
_cell.length_c   1.000
_cell.angle_alpha   90.00
_cell.angle_beta   90.00
_cell.angle_gamma   90.00
#
_symmetry.space_group_name_H-M   'P 1'
#
loop_
_entity.id
_entity.type
_entity.pdbx_description
1 polymer ?
#
loop_
_entity_poly.entity_id
_entity_poly.type
_entity_poly.pdbx_seq_one_letter_code
_entity_poly.pdbx_strand_id
1 'polypeptide(L)'
;MAHRQRGTKCQGVPATLRSGQSSRLESRATAGVSSDGAQGLVSYLRRRLSWVQHQRCVWHLWRNLRKPPARAAKQAGEGLDKEAAKRKRQKVREELGTLIHGVIDAASHEQVEQALQALRHHPFGAGIAAFLNLHLDHTWFTPSPITRVCSVSSPSGSGVIFA
;
A
#
# COMPACT_ATOMS: atom_id res chain seq x y z
N MET A 1 62.18 -5.95 -22.54
CA MET A 1 61.52 -6.24 -21.25
C MET A 1 60.08 -5.76 -21.34
N ALA A 2 59.13 -6.68 -21.54
CA ALA A 2 57.71 -6.37 -21.74
C ALA A 2 56.91 -6.95 -20.56
N HIS A 3 56.08 -6.10 -19.95
CA HIS A 3 55.31 -6.43 -18.76
C HIS A 3 54.03 -7.22 -19.10
N ARG A 4 53.57 -7.96 -18.08
CA ARG A 4 52.84 -9.23 -18.11
C ARG A 4 51.33 -9.06 -17.88
N GLN A 5 50.51 -9.71 -18.74
CA GLN A 5 49.25 -10.45 -18.49
C GLN A 5 48.01 -9.69 -17.90
N ARG A 6 46.74 -10.01 -18.20
CA ARG A 6 46.07 -11.28 -18.56
C ARG A 6 44.64 -10.94 -19.03
N GLY A 7 44.23 -11.44 -20.20
CA GLY A 7 42.82 -11.51 -20.60
C GLY A 7 42.25 -12.88 -20.23
N THR A 8 41.04 -12.93 -19.68
CA THR A 8 40.32 -14.19 -19.42
C THR A 8 39.21 -14.38 -20.45
N LYS A 9 39.35 -15.50 -21.18
CA LYS A 9 38.46 -16.06 -22.21
C LYS A 9 36.99 -16.11 -21.79
N CYS A 10 36.11 -15.69 -22.69
CA CYS A 10 34.79 -16.28 -22.88
C CYS A 10 34.94 -17.54 -23.74
N GLN A 11 34.36 -18.68 -23.35
CA GLN A 11 33.83 -19.72 -24.26
C GLN A 11 33.25 -20.92 -23.50
N GLY A 12 32.06 -21.38 -23.91
CA GLY A 12 31.67 -22.79 -23.84
C GLY A 12 30.38 -23.10 -23.07
N VAL A 13 29.23 -23.00 -23.74
CA VAL A 13 27.95 -23.63 -23.33
C VAL A 13 27.97 -25.11 -23.73
N PRO A 14 27.32 -26.01 -22.96
CA PRO A 14 26.54 -27.06 -23.60
C PRO A 14 25.06 -26.92 -23.23
N ALA A 15 24.23 -26.90 -24.27
CA ALA A 15 22.79 -26.99 -24.17
C ALA A 15 22.40 -28.47 -24.02
N THR A 16 21.73 -28.84 -22.93
CA THR A 16 20.74 -29.92 -22.92
C THR A 16 19.62 -29.57 -21.93
N LEU A 17 18.42 -29.40 -22.48
CA LEU A 17 17.16 -29.24 -21.78
C LEU A 17 16.82 -30.49 -20.98
N ARG A 18 16.51 -30.36 -19.67
CA ARG A 18 15.38 -31.09 -19.06
C ARG A 18 14.95 -30.48 -17.71
N SER A 19 13.76 -29.86 -17.79
CA SER A 19 12.73 -29.69 -16.76
C SER A 19 13.15 -29.32 -15.32
N GLY A 20 12.88 -28.07 -14.93
CA GLY A 20 12.46 -27.77 -13.55
C GLY A 20 13.00 -26.52 -12.84
N GLN A 21 13.69 -25.58 -13.50
CA GLN A 21 14.30 -24.44 -12.78
C GLN A 21 14.14 -23.05 -13.43
N SER A 22 13.16 -22.86 -14.32
CA SER A 22 12.81 -21.53 -14.82
C SER A 22 11.72 -20.87 -13.97
N SER A 23 12.00 -20.59 -12.71
CA SER A 23 11.45 -19.41 -12.01
C SER A 23 12.02 -19.29 -10.60
N ARG A 24 13.33 -19.51 -10.43
CA ARG A 24 14.04 -18.84 -9.35
C ARG A 24 14.26 -17.40 -9.82
N LEU A 25 13.15 -16.67 -10.04
CA LEU A 25 13.15 -15.21 -10.08
C LEU A 25 14.09 -14.79 -8.96
N GLU A 26 15.13 -14.02 -9.27
CA GLU A 26 16.14 -13.60 -8.29
C GLU A 26 15.44 -13.18 -6.99
N SER A 27 15.39 -14.09 -6.02
CA SER A 27 14.30 -14.11 -5.04
C SER A 27 14.43 -13.01 -3.98
N ARG A 28 15.50 -12.22 -4.09
CA ARG A 28 15.81 -11.06 -3.25
C ARG A 28 15.48 -9.73 -3.95
N ALA A 29 15.05 -9.74 -5.20
CA ALA A 29 14.69 -8.51 -5.93
C ALA A 29 13.34 -7.94 -5.47
N THR A 30 12.41 -8.77 -4.98
CA THR A 30 11.12 -8.29 -4.50
C THR A 30 11.22 -7.83 -3.05
N ALA A 31 11.21 -6.52 -2.84
CA ALA A 31 11.21 -5.91 -1.50
C ALA A 31 9.79 -5.78 -0.91
N GLY A 32 8.73 -5.84 -1.74
CA GLY A 32 7.36 -5.65 -1.27
C GLY A 32 6.27 -6.27 -2.15
N VAL A 33 5.13 -6.55 -1.53
CA VAL A 33 3.91 -7.07 -2.15
C VAL A 33 2.72 -6.27 -1.65
N SER A 34 1.87 -5.81 -2.57
CA SER A 34 0.56 -5.24 -2.26
C SER A 34 -0.54 -6.23 -2.61
N SER A 35 -1.43 -6.55 -1.67
CA SER A 35 -2.51 -7.51 -1.91
C SER A 35 -3.79 -7.22 -1.11
N ASP A 36 -4.84 -8.01 -1.30
CA ASP A 36 -6.07 -7.94 -0.51
C ASP A 36 -5.90 -8.36 0.97
N GLY A 37 -4.72 -8.90 1.33
CA GLY A 37 -4.43 -9.40 2.67
C GLY A 37 -5.06 -10.75 2.99
N ALA A 38 -5.31 -11.59 1.99
CA ALA A 38 -5.75 -12.96 2.20
C ALA A 38 -4.84 -13.70 3.21
N GLN A 39 -5.45 -14.36 4.21
CA GLN A 39 -4.73 -14.95 5.33
C GLN A 39 -3.67 -15.98 4.89
N GLY A 40 -3.96 -16.77 3.85
CA GLY A 40 -3.02 -17.73 3.27
C GLY A 40 -1.77 -17.06 2.71
N LEU A 41 -1.95 -15.94 2.00
CA LEU A 41 -0.84 -15.14 1.46
C LEU A 41 -0.02 -14.51 2.59
N VAL A 42 -0.67 -13.85 3.56
CA VAL A 42 0.02 -13.24 4.72
C VAL A 42 0.84 -14.30 5.48
N SER A 43 0.25 -15.48 5.69
CA SER A 43 0.92 -16.59 6.36
C SER A 43 2.09 -17.15 5.55
N TYR A 44 1.98 -17.22 4.22
CA TYR A 44 3.05 -17.62 3.33
C TYR A 44 4.21 -16.62 3.36
N LEU A 45 3.92 -15.32 3.22
CA LEU A 45 4.91 -14.24 3.28
C LEU A 45 5.69 -14.30 4.61
N ARG A 46 4.99 -14.38 5.74
CA ARG A 46 5.63 -14.47 7.06
C ARG A 46 6.55 -15.69 7.22
N ARG A 47 6.20 -16.85 6.64
CA ARG A 47 6.97 -18.10 6.80
C ARG A 47 8.09 -18.28 5.78
N ARG A 48 7.91 -17.80 4.55
CA ARG A 48 8.79 -18.14 3.42
C ARG A 48 9.49 -16.93 2.82
N LEU A 49 8.96 -15.73 3.02
CA LEU A 49 9.44 -14.49 2.41
C LEU A 49 9.42 -13.35 3.46
N SER A 50 9.97 -13.59 4.65
CA SER A 50 9.87 -12.67 5.78
C SER A 50 10.55 -11.31 5.56
N TRP A 51 11.43 -11.19 4.56
CA TRP A 51 12.05 -9.95 4.13
C TRP A 51 11.16 -9.12 3.19
N VAL A 52 10.07 -9.70 2.67
CA VAL A 52 9.12 -9.03 1.78
C VAL A 52 8.14 -8.24 2.63
N GLN A 53 8.10 -6.93 2.44
CA GLN A 53 7.11 -6.08 3.07
C GLN A 53 5.74 -6.35 2.46
N HIS A 54 4.74 -6.56 3.31
CA HIS A 54 3.36 -6.76 2.86
C HIS A 54 2.53 -5.52 3.16
N GLN A 55 1.89 -4.98 2.12
CA GLN A 55 0.92 -3.90 2.24
C GLN A 55 -0.45 -4.39 1.75
N ARG A 56 -1.50 -3.87 2.38
CA ARG A 56 -2.84 -3.97 1.82
C ARG A 56 -2.97 -3.02 0.64
N CYS A 57 -3.56 -3.52 -0.43
CA CYS A 57 -3.78 -2.78 -1.64
C CYS A 57 -4.86 -1.72 -1.42
N VAL A 58 -4.50 -0.45 -1.66
CA VAL A 58 -5.41 0.70 -1.53
C VAL A 58 -6.68 0.55 -2.37
N TRP A 59 -6.59 -0.13 -3.52
CA TRP A 59 -7.77 -0.40 -4.34
C TRP A 59 -8.76 -1.38 -3.68
N HIS A 60 -8.26 -2.39 -2.95
CA HIS A 60 -9.12 -3.28 -2.17
C HIS A 60 -9.76 -2.55 -0.99
N LEU A 61 -9.03 -1.62 -0.36
CA LEU A 61 -9.59 -0.71 0.64
C LEU A 61 -10.74 0.10 0.05
N TRP A 62 -10.52 0.81 -1.06
CA TRP A 62 -11.54 1.61 -1.75
C TRP A 62 -12.77 0.78 -2.12
N ARG A 63 -12.58 -0.42 -2.67
CA ARG A 63 -13.69 -1.30 -3.04
C ARG A 63 -14.53 -1.69 -1.82
N ASN A 64 -13.91 -2.04 -0.70
CA ASN A 64 -14.60 -2.41 0.53
C ASN A 64 -15.30 -1.20 1.17
N LEU A 65 -14.73 0.00 0.98
CA LEU A 65 -15.27 1.26 1.46
C LEU A 65 -16.49 1.77 0.67
N ARG A 66 -16.89 1.15 -0.46
CA ARG A 66 -18.07 1.61 -1.22
C ARG A 66 -19.39 1.45 -0.46
N LYS A 67 -19.51 0.40 0.36
CA LYS A 67 -20.77 0.07 1.04
C LYS A 67 -21.07 0.95 2.27
N PRO A 68 -20.11 1.24 3.17
CA PRO A 68 -20.37 2.03 4.37
C PRO A 68 -20.95 3.44 4.11
N PRO A 69 -20.40 4.28 3.21
CA PRO A 69 -20.95 5.61 2.90
C PRO A 69 -22.34 5.53 2.26
N ALA A 70 -22.58 4.52 1.42
CA ALA A 70 -23.89 4.30 0.81
C ALA A 70 -24.97 3.97 1.86
N ARG A 71 -24.62 3.16 2.87
CA ARG A 71 -25.51 2.84 3.99
C ARG A 71 -25.75 4.05 4.89
N ALA A 72 -24.69 4.78 5.24
CA ALA A 72 -24.77 6.03 6.00
C ALA A 72 -25.67 7.07 5.34
N ALA A 73 -25.50 7.27 4.02
CA ALA A 73 -26.38 8.17 3.26
C ALA A 73 -27.83 7.70 3.27
N LYS A 74 -28.08 6.40 3.10
CA LYS A 74 -29.45 5.83 3.15
C LYS A 74 -30.11 6.16 4.49
N GLN A 75 -29.42 5.88 5.59
CA GLN A 75 -29.87 6.16 6.97
C GLN A 75 -30.17 7.64 7.18
N ALA A 76 -29.32 8.53 6.67
CA ALA A 76 -29.53 9.97 6.81
C ALA A 76 -30.83 10.48 6.14
N GLY A 77 -31.37 9.75 5.17
CA GLY A 77 -32.64 10.09 4.51
C GLY A 77 -33.85 9.33 5.04
N GLU A 78 -33.74 8.57 6.12
CA GLU A 78 -34.87 7.86 6.72
C GLU A 78 -35.83 8.85 7.40
N GLY A 79 -37.14 8.61 7.29
CA GLY A 79 -38.18 9.47 7.87
C GLY A 79 -38.43 10.79 7.13
N LEU A 80 -37.70 11.08 6.04
CA LEU A 80 -37.89 12.27 5.21
C LEU A 80 -38.76 11.97 3.99
N ASP A 81 -39.41 13.00 3.43
CA ASP A 81 -40.04 12.90 2.11
C ASP A 81 -39.01 12.60 1.01
N LYS A 82 -39.49 12.19 -0.17
CA LYS A 82 -38.64 11.71 -1.26
C LYS A 82 -37.57 12.71 -1.69
N GLU A 83 -37.92 13.99 -1.83
CA GLU A 83 -36.99 15.01 -2.32
C GLU A 83 -36.04 15.49 -1.21
N ALA A 84 -36.53 15.65 0.02
CA ALA A 84 -35.66 15.91 1.16
C ALA A 84 -34.68 14.76 1.43
N ALA A 85 -35.13 13.51 1.36
CA ALA A 85 -34.29 12.32 1.50
C ALA A 85 -33.20 12.27 0.42
N LYS A 86 -33.54 12.57 -0.84
CA LYS A 86 -32.58 12.62 -1.94
C LYS A 86 -31.50 13.67 -1.69
N ARG A 87 -31.89 14.90 -1.34
CA ARG A 87 -30.95 15.99 -1.02
C ARG A 87 -30.06 15.64 0.17
N LYS A 88 -30.64 15.08 1.23
CA LYS A 88 -29.90 14.69 2.44
C LYS A 88 -28.90 13.55 2.17
N ARG A 89 -29.30 12.53 1.41
CA ARG A 89 -28.41 11.44 0.95
C ARG A 89 -27.23 11.97 0.16
N GLN A 90 -27.48 12.89 -0.78
CA GLN A 90 -26.43 13.46 -1.62
C GLN A 90 -25.43 14.25 -0.76
N LYS A 91 -25.92 15.16 0.09
CA LYS A 91 -25.10 15.94 1.00
C LYS A 91 -24.21 15.05 1.89
N VAL A 92 -24.79 14.01 2.50
CA VAL A 92 -24.02 13.08 3.35
C VAL A 92 -22.97 12.30 2.55
N ARG A 93 -23.21 11.96 1.29
CA ARG A 93 -22.19 11.30 0.44
C ARG A 93 -21.02 12.22 0.15
N GLU A 94 -21.28 13.48 -0.14
CA GLU A 94 -20.25 14.49 -0.43
C GLU A 94 -19.41 14.78 0.83
N GLU A 95 -20.07 14.99 1.97
CA GLU A 95 -19.42 15.22 3.26
C GLU A 95 -18.53 14.03 3.65
N LEU A 96 -19.08 12.81 3.65
CA LEU A 96 -18.32 11.61 3.96
C LEU A 96 -17.23 11.32 2.95
N GLY A 97 -17.46 11.56 1.66
CA GLY A 97 -16.46 11.39 0.62
C GLY A 97 -15.25 12.30 0.85
N THR A 98 -15.50 13.57 1.17
CA THR A 98 -14.44 14.54 1.49
C THR A 98 -13.62 14.11 2.70
N LEU A 99 -14.28 13.67 3.77
CA LEU A 99 -13.60 13.20 4.99
C LEU A 99 -12.80 11.92 4.75
N ILE A 100 -13.34 10.98 3.96
CA ILE A 100 -12.63 9.76 3.57
C ILE A 100 -11.36 10.08 2.76
N HIS A 101 -11.45 11.00 1.81
CA HIS A 101 -10.29 11.48 1.06
C HIS A 101 -9.24 12.11 1.99
N GLY A 102 -9.67 12.92 2.95
CA GLY A 102 -8.77 13.48 3.97
C GLY A 102 -7.99 12.42 4.76
N VAL A 103 -8.55 11.23 4.97
CA VAL A 103 -7.86 10.12 5.64
C VAL A 103 -6.91 9.38 4.70
N ILE A 104 -7.37 9.04 3.49
CA ILE A 104 -6.61 8.18 2.56
C ILE A 104 -5.46 8.95 1.89
N ASP A 105 -5.68 10.24 1.60
CA ASP A 105 -4.75 11.10 0.87
C ASP A 105 -3.89 11.97 1.80
N ALA A 106 -4.00 11.78 3.13
CA ALA A 106 -3.16 12.47 4.09
C ALA A 106 -1.67 12.23 3.81
N ALA A 107 -0.81 13.20 4.12
CA ALA A 107 0.64 13.09 3.92
C ALA A 107 1.39 12.61 5.17
N SER A 108 0.74 12.62 6.33
CA SER A 108 1.35 12.26 7.61
C SER A 108 0.37 11.52 8.52
N HIS A 109 0.92 10.78 9.47
CA HIS A 109 0.12 10.10 10.51
C HIS A 109 -0.72 11.09 11.33
N GLU A 110 -0.19 12.29 11.61
CA GLU A 110 -0.94 13.33 12.32
C GLU A 110 -2.16 13.78 11.52
N GLN A 111 -2.02 13.99 10.21
CA GLN A 111 -3.13 14.34 9.32
C GLN A 111 -4.17 13.22 9.24
N VAL A 112 -3.73 11.96 9.22
CA VAL A 112 -4.63 10.79 9.29
C VAL A 112 -5.47 10.82 10.57
N GLU A 113 -4.84 11.03 11.72
CA GLU A 113 -5.56 11.07 13.01
C GLU A 113 -6.53 12.24 13.08
N GLN A 114 -6.14 13.43 12.60
CA GLN A 114 -7.03 14.58 12.52
C GLN A 114 -8.25 14.30 11.61
N ALA A 115 -8.02 13.70 10.44
CA ALA A 115 -9.08 13.34 9.52
C ALA A 115 -10.00 12.22 10.08
N LEU A 116 -9.43 11.22 10.76
CA LEU A 116 -10.19 10.19 11.46
C LEU A 116 -11.03 10.80 12.59
N GLN A 117 -10.50 11.76 13.33
CA GLN A 117 -11.24 12.48 14.36
C GLN A 117 -12.42 13.24 13.75
N ALA A 118 -12.22 13.99 12.66
CA ALA A 118 -13.29 14.67 11.95
C ALA A 118 -14.39 13.69 11.47
N LEU A 119 -13.97 12.52 10.96
CA LEU A 119 -14.89 11.47 10.55
C LEU A 119 -15.65 10.85 11.73
N ARG A 120 -15.03 10.70 12.91
CA ARG A 120 -15.70 10.24 14.15
C ARG A 120 -16.74 11.25 14.65
N HIS A 121 -16.49 12.55 14.50
CA HIS A 121 -17.44 13.61 14.88
C HIS A 121 -18.62 13.76 13.90
N HIS A 122 -18.50 13.25 12.68
CA HIS A 122 -19.60 13.29 11.72
C HIS A 122 -20.75 12.36 12.16
N PRO A 123 -22.03 12.78 12.14
CA PRO A 123 -23.16 12.00 12.65
C PRO A 123 -23.32 10.59 12.05
N PHE A 124 -22.83 10.39 10.83
CA PHE A 124 -22.85 9.10 10.13
C PHE A 124 -21.45 8.52 9.84
N GLY A 125 -20.40 9.10 10.41
CA GLY A 125 -19.00 8.76 10.08
C GLY A 125 -18.34 7.75 11.02
N ALA A 126 -18.85 7.56 12.23
CA ALA A 126 -18.21 6.70 13.25
C ALA A 126 -17.88 5.27 12.77
N GLY A 127 -18.83 4.60 12.12
CA GLY A 127 -18.60 3.25 11.58
C GLY A 127 -17.58 3.21 10.44
N ILE A 128 -17.46 4.30 9.67
CA ILE A 128 -16.49 4.44 8.58
C ILE A 128 -15.10 4.69 9.17
N ALA A 129 -15.01 5.55 10.19
CA ALA A 129 -13.75 5.80 10.90
C ALA A 129 -13.21 4.53 11.55
N ALA A 130 -14.06 3.74 12.21
CA ALA A 130 -13.67 2.44 12.77
C ALA A 130 -13.17 1.47 11.69
N PHE A 131 -13.86 1.41 10.55
CA PHE A 131 -13.43 0.59 9.42
C PHE A 131 -12.07 1.03 8.87
N LEU A 132 -11.85 2.32 8.66
CA LEU A 132 -10.58 2.85 8.16
C LEU A 132 -9.44 2.59 9.15
N ASN A 133 -9.65 2.88 10.44
CA ASN A 133 -8.66 2.66 11.50
C ASN A 133 -8.14 1.23 11.54
N LEU A 134 -9.00 0.23 11.31
CA LEU A 134 -8.59 -1.18 11.27
C LEU A 134 -7.66 -1.52 10.09
N HIS A 135 -7.73 -0.75 9.00
CA HIS A 135 -7.04 -1.09 7.75
C HIS A 135 -5.82 -0.19 7.49
N LEU A 136 -5.75 1.00 8.08
CA LEU A 136 -4.71 2.00 7.79
C LEU A 136 -3.30 1.54 8.17
N ASP A 137 -3.14 0.85 9.29
CA ASP A 137 -1.85 0.29 9.75
C ASP A 137 -1.22 -0.69 8.76
N HIS A 138 -2.05 -1.26 7.88
CA HIS A 138 -1.62 -2.22 6.87
C HIS A 138 -1.52 -1.61 5.46
N THR A 139 -2.08 -0.42 5.24
CA THR A 139 -2.00 0.28 3.94
C THR A 139 -0.87 1.30 3.90
N TRP A 140 -0.46 1.83 5.06
CA TRP A 140 0.61 2.82 5.11
C TRP A 140 1.99 2.19 5.23
N PHE A 141 2.94 2.66 4.42
CA PHE A 141 4.35 2.38 4.63
C PHE A 141 4.85 3.20 5.82
N THR A 142 4.96 2.59 6.99
CA THR A 142 5.92 3.06 7.98
C THR A 142 7.24 2.36 7.67
N PRO A 143 8.36 3.06 7.42
CA PRO A 143 9.65 2.41 7.42
C PRO A 143 9.88 1.85 8.82
N SER A 144 9.65 0.55 8.99
CA SER A 144 10.04 -0.15 10.21
C SER A 144 11.55 0.02 10.42
N PRO A 145 12.06 0.16 11.65
CA PRO A 145 13.50 0.26 11.93
C PRO A 145 14.30 -0.98 11.47
N ILE A 146 13.64 -2.08 11.11
CA ILE A 146 14.26 -3.25 10.46
C ILE A 146 14.72 -2.91 9.02
N THR A 147 14.14 -1.86 8.43
CA THR A 147 14.55 -1.24 7.16
C THR A 147 15.60 -0.15 7.41
N ARG A 148 16.70 -0.49 8.10
CA ARG A 148 17.95 0.22 7.80
C ARG A 148 18.29 -0.20 6.37
N VAL A 149 17.90 0.65 5.42
CA VAL A 149 18.32 0.62 4.03
C VAL A 149 19.77 0.15 4.04
N CYS A 150 20.05 -0.97 3.37
CA CYS A 150 21.41 -1.24 2.92
C CYS A 150 21.78 -0.07 2.01
N SER A 151 22.29 1.02 2.59
CA SER A 151 23.00 2.04 1.86
C SER A 151 24.21 1.32 1.32
N VAL A 152 24.14 0.91 0.06
CA VAL A 152 25.33 0.59 -0.70
C VAL A 152 26.04 1.93 -0.85
N SER A 153 26.95 2.21 0.08
CA SER A 153 27.91 3.29 -0.08
C SER A 153 28.76 2.93 -1.29
N SER A 154 28.41 3.46 -2.47
CA SER A 154 29.31 3.44 -3.62
C SER A 154 30.56 4.24 -3.24
N PRO A 155 31.76 3.65 -3.28
CA PRO A 155 33.00 4.36 -3.04
C PRO A 155 33.48 4.96 -4.37
N SER A 156 32.88 6.05 -4.82
CA SER A 156 33.50 6.95 -5.80
C SER A 156 32.65 8.20 -5.93
N GLY A 157 33.23 9.33 -5.51
CA GLY A 157 32.54 10.59 -5.37
C GLY A 157 32.26 11.36 -6.66
N SER A 158 31.79 12.58 -6.40
CA SER A 158 31.76 13.76 -7.27
C SER A 158 30.67 13.80 -8.33
N GLY A 159 29.73 14.73 -8.16
CA GLY A 159 28.91 15.25 -9.25
C GLY A 159 27.50 15.69 -8.84
N VAL A 160 27.40 16.75 -8.04
CA VAL A 160 26.17 17.56 -8.00
C VAL A 160 26.09 18.32 -9.32
N ILE A 161 25.01 18.15 -10.10
CA ILE A 161 24.60 19.13 -11.10
C ILE A 161 23.08 19.31 -10.99
N PHE A 162 22.70 20.54 -10.62
CA PHE A 162 21.36 21.10 -10.81
C PHE A 162 21.23 21.55 -12.28
N ALA A 163 20.19 21.08 -12.96
CA ALA A 163 19.42 21.80 -13.98
C ALA A 163 18.13 21.02 -14.24
#